data_AF-A0A2M8S0B9-F1
#
_entry.id   AF-A0A2M8S0B9-F1
#
_cell.length_a   1.000
_cell.length_b   1.000
_cell.length_c   1.000
_cell.angle_alpha   90.00
_cell.angle_beta   90.00
_cell.angle_gamma   90.00
#
_symmetry.space_group_name_H-M   'P 1'
#
loop_
_entity.id
_entity.type
_entity.pdbx_description
1 polymer ?
#
loop_
_entity_poly.entity_id
_entity_poly.type
_entity_poly.pdbx_seq_one_letter_code
_entity_poly.pdbx_strand_id
1 'polypeptide(L)'
;MITKPLIYVTLLLSGCYLANGSPSSVNFWIKNNKKISFKEIVSCEKGAYASLGKRSLQLYNKFRNGDHLNNEENKELNKYDMQATFLVRQCYYDLGYRFNAPIHWCLAQDGDNSRICVENMKYRK
;
A
#
# COMPACT_ATOMS: atom_id res chain seq x y z
N MET A 1 0.31 -28.17 37.51
CA MET A 1 0.24 -28.97 36.27
C MET A 1 -0.35 -28.09 35.17
N ILE A 2 0.50 -27.45 34.37
CA ILE A 2 0.05 -26.69 33.20
C ILE A 2 -0.32 -27.72 32.14
N THR A 3 -1.59 -27.77 31.78
CA THR A 3 -2.12 -28.73 30.82
C THR A 3 -1.51 -28.43 29.45
N LYS A 4 -0.93 -29.47 28.83
CA LYS A 4 -0.31 -29.46 27.50
C LYS A 4 -1.18 -28.98 26.31
N PRO A 5 -2.54 -28.97 26.32
CA PRO A 5 -3.29 -28.60 25.13
C PRO A 5 -3.38 -27.08 24.90
N LEU A 6 -3.05 -26.24 25.90
CA LEU A 6 -3.13 -24.78 25.75
C LEU A 6 -2.06 -24.22 24.78
N ILE A 7 -0.89 -24.87 24.72
CA ILE A 7 0.26 -24.44 23.89
C ILE A 7 0.01 -24.70 22.40
N TYR A 8 -0.72 -25.78 22.06
CA TYR A 8 -1.04 -26.11 20.67
C TYR A 8 -2.03 -25.13 20.03
N VAL A 9 -2.98 -24.59 20.80
CA VAL A 9 -3.96 -23.63 20.29
C VAL A 9 -3.32 -22.29 19.96
N THR A 10 -2.33 -21.84 20.75
CA THR A 10 -1.59 -20.58 20.47
C THR A 10 -0.69 -20.67 19.23
N LEU A 11 -0.14 -21.84 18.93
CA LEU A 11 0.69 -22.07 17.73
C LEU A 11 -0.14 -22.22 16.44
N LEU A 12 -1.38 -22.70 16.54
CA LEU A 12 -2.27 -22.80 15.39
C LEU A 12 -2.89 -21.45 15.00
N LEU A 13 -3.16 -20.58 15.97
CA LEU A 13 -3.70 -19.24 15.72
C LEU A 13 -2.70 -18.27 15.08
N SER A 14 -1.39 -18.48 15.27
CA SER A 14 -0.35 -17.72 14.57
C SER A 14 -0.12 -18.18 13.13
N GLY A 15 -0.52 -19.41 12.77
CA GLY A 15 -0.34 -19.98 11.44
C GLY A 15 -1.25 -19.39 10.36
N CYS A 16 -2.44 -18.92 10.71
CA CYS A 16 -3.41 -18.38 9.73
C CYS A 16 -3.01 -17.03 9.13
N TYR A 17 -2.10 -16.27 9.77
CA TYR A 17 -1.61 -15.00 9.22
C TYR A 17 -0.59 -15.22 8.08
N LEU A 18 0.14 -16.34 8.11
CA LEU A 18 1.22 -16.62 7.16
C LEU A 18 0.73 -17.11 5.80
N ALA A 19 -0.48 -17.66 5.70
CA ALA A 19 -0.99 -18.22 4.45
C ALA A 19 -1.60 -17.17 3.49
N ASN A 20 -2.08 -16.03 4.00
CA ASN A 20 -2.81 -15.02 3.20
C ASN A 20 -1.98 -13.80 2.83
N GLY A 21 -0.69 -13.78 3.20
CA GLY A 21 0.17 -12.62 3.04
C GLY A 21 -0.29 -11.43 3.89
N SER A 22 0.61 -10.47 4.04
CA SER A 22 0.36 -9.24 4.76
C SER A 22 -0.63 -8.35 3.98
N PRO A 23 -1.56 -7.66 4.68
CA PRO A 23 -2.51 -6.77 4.02
C PRO A 23 -1.80 -5.61 3.31
N SER A 24 -2.41 -5.10 2.23
CA SER A 24 -1.88 -3.95 1.49
C SER A 24 -1.62 -2.73 2.40
N SER A 25 -0.49 -2.06 2.18
CA SER A 25 -0.07 -0.87 2.94
C SER A 25 -1.09 0.28 2.93
N VAL A 26 -1.91 0.37 1.87
CA VAL A 26 -2.97 1.37 1.72
C VAL A 26 -3.98 1.31 2.89
N ASN A 27 -4.18 0.13 3.48
CA ASN A 27 -5.07 -0.07 4.62
C ASN A 27 -4.64 0.66 5.90
N PHE A 28 -3.38 1.10 5.98
CA PHE A 28 -2.83 1.77 7.15
C PHE A 28 -2.82 3.29 7.02
N TRP A 29 -3.36 3.85 5.95
CA TRP A 29 -3.63 5.28 5.87
C TRP A 29 -4.95 5.59 6.54
N ILE A 30 -4.89 6.17 7.74
CA ILE A 30 -6.03 6.39 8.64
C ILE A 30 -6.26 7.88 8.90
N LYS A 31 -7.52 8.30 8.83
CA LYS A 31 -8.02 9.64 9.22
C LYS A 31 -9.30 9.45 10.04
N ASN A 32 -9.35 9.98 11.26
CA ASN A 32 -10.50 9.84 12.17
C ASN A 32 -10.96 8.37 12.34
N ASN A 33 -10.01 7.45 12.58
CA ASN A 33 -10.24 6.01 12.69
C ASN A 33 -10.86 5.33 11.45
N LYS A 34 -10.86 6.00 10.29
CA LYS A 34 -11.34 5.45 9.02
C LYS A 34 -10.18 5.29 8.04
N LYS A 35 -10.21 4.19 7.29
CA LYS A 35 -9.29 3.94 6.16
C LYS A 35 -9.58 4.94 5.04
N ILE A 36 -8.57 5.21 4.23
CA ILE A 36 -8.74 5.99 3.00
C ILE A 36 -9.75 5.32 2.07
N SER A 37 -10.63 6.12 1.46
CA SER A 37 -11.66 5.59 0.57
C SER A 37 -11.09 5.30 -0.83
N PHE A 38 -11.72 4.38 -1.56
CA PHE A 38 -11.36 4.08 -2.95
C PHE A 38 -11.39 5.33 -3.84
N LYS A 39 -12.36 6.23 -3.62
CA LYS A 39 -12.50 7.47 -4.38
C LYS A 39 -11.31 8.40 -4.15
N GLU A 40 -10.86 8.55 -2.91
CA GLU A 40 -9.68 9.36 -2.56
C GLU A 40 -8.40 8.73 -3.11
N ILE A 41 -8.25 7.41 -3.03
CA ILE A 41 -7.12 6.67 -3.64
C ILE A 41 -7.02 7.00 -5.13
N VAL A 42 -8.09 6.77 -5.89
CA VAL A 42 -8.11 7.01 -7.34
C VAL A 42 -7.88 8.48 -7.68
N SER A 43 -8.39 9.40 -6.87
CA SER A 43 -8.15 10.84 -7.05
C SER A 43 -6.67 11.18 -6.89
N CYS A 44 -6.01 10.66 -5.85
CA CYS A 44 -4.59 10.89 -5.62
C CYS A 44 -3.71 10.21 -6.66
N GLU A 45 -4.01 8.97 -7.04
CA GLU A 45 -3.31 8.26 -8.13
C GLU A 45 -3.40 9.07 -9.43
N LYS A 46 -4.61 9.44 -9.86
CA LYS A 46 -4.81 10.22 -11.08
C LYS A 46 -4.07 11.55 -11.04
N GLY A 47 -4.10 12.25 -9.89
CA GLY A 47 -3.36 13.50 -9.70
C GLY A 47 -1.84 13.33 -9.81
N ALA A 48 -1.31 12.26 -9.21
CA ALA A 48 0.11 11.94 -9.26
C ALA A 48 0.59 11.60 -10.68
N TYR A 49 -0.10 10.71 -11.40
CA TYR A 49 0.28 10.39 -12.79
C TYR A 49 0.06 11.59 -13.73
N ALA A 50 -0.91 12.47 -13.45
CA ALA A 50 -1.10 13.70 -14.19
C ALA A 50 0.08 14.68 -14.03
N SER A 51 0.61 14.84 -12.81
CA SER A 51 1.72 15.76 -12.57
C SER A 51 3.06 15.27 -13.14
N LEU A 52 3.21 13.96 -13.37
CA LEU A 52 4.35 13.37 -14.09
C LEU A 52 4.27 13.56 -15.62
N GLY A 53 3.11 14.01 -16.13
CA GLY A 53 2.93 14.41 -17.51
C GLY A 53 1.84 13.63 -18.25
N LYS A 54 1.46 14.16 -19.43
CA LYS A 54 0.35 13.63 -20.23
C LYS A 54 0.50 12.15 -20.57
N ARG A 55 1.71 11.71 -20.90
CA ARG A 55 2.01 10.32 -21.26
C ARG A 55 1.83 9.37 -20.06
N SER A 56 2.31 9.78 -18.89
CA SER A 56 2.16 9.03 -17.64
C SER A 56 0.67 8.83 -17.29
N LEU A 57 -0.12 9.90 -17.34
CA LEU A 57 -1.58 9.84 -17.14
C LEU A 57 -2.29 8.94 -18.15
N GLN A 58 -1.89 8.98 -19.43
CA GLN A 58 -2.48 8.14 -20.47
C GLN A 58 -2.26 6.65 -20.17
N LEU A 59 -1.03 6.25 -19.82
CA LEU A 59 -0.70 4.87 -19.48
C LEU A 59 -1.43 4.40 -18.22
N TYR A 60 -1.46 5.24 -17.18
CA TYR A 60 -2.22 4.96 -15.96
C TYR A 60 -3.71 4.75 -16.24
N ASN A 61 -4.33 5.60 -17.08
CA ASN A 61 -5.74 5.45 -17.41
C ASN A 61 -6.01 4.15 -18.18
N LYS A 62 -5.14 3.77 -19.14
CA LYS A 62 -5.24 2.47 -19.83
C LYS A 62 -5.19 1.32 -18.83
N PHE A 63 -4.18 1.30 -17.96
CA PHE A 63 -4.05 0.30 -16.89
C PHE A 63 -5.32 0.23 -16.03
N ARG A 64 -5.83 1.38 -15.61
CA ARG A 64 -6.98 1.46 -14.69
C ARG A 64 -8.30 1.04 -15.34
N ASN A 65 -8.46 1.28 -16.64
CA ASN A 65 -9.62 0.87 -17.41
C ASN A 65 -9.59 -0.63 -17.77
N GLY A 66 -8.46 -1.31 -17.52
CA GLY A 66 -8.26 -2.70 -17.95
C GLY A 66 -7.91 -2.83 -19.43
N ASP A 67 -7.46 -1.74 -20.07
CA ASP A 67 -6.97 -1.78 -21.44
C ASP A 67 -5.66 -2.56 -21.52
N HIS A 68 -5.42 -3.25 -22.63
CA HIS A 68 -4.16 -3.97 -22.84
C HIS A 68 -2.99 -2.98 -23.00
N LEU A 69 -2.00 -3.09 -22.11
CA LEU A 69 -0.70 -2.45 -22.24
C LEU A 69 0.29 -3.43 -22.85
N ASN A 70 1.01 -2.99 -23.88
CA ASN A 70 2.09 -3.81 -24.43
C ASN A 70 3.33 -3.80 -23.49
N ASN A 71 4.35 -4.60 -23.83
CA ASN A 71 5.55 -4.73 -22.98
C ASN A 71 6.32 -3.42 -22.79
N GLU A 72 6.36 -2.55 -23.80
CA GLU A 72 7.05 -1.26 -23.73
C GLU A 72 6.27 -0.27 -22.88
N GLU A 73 4.94 -0.22 -23.06
CA GLU A 73 4.03 0.59 -22.26
C GLU A 73 4.04 0.18 -20.79
N ASN A 74 4.08 -1.13 -20.49
CA ASN A 74 4.23 -1.63 -19.12
C ASN A 74 5.57 -1.22 -18.52
N LYS A 75 6.67 -1.35 -19.27
CA LYS A 75 7.99 -0.88 -18.81
C LYS A 75 8.01 0.63 -18.58
N GLU A 76 7.33 1.40 -19.42
CA GLU A 76 7.23 2.84 -19.28
C GLU A 76 6.39 3.23 -18.05
N LEU A 77 5.24 2.59 -17.84
CA LEU A 77 4.39 2.80 -16.68
C LEU A 77 5.16 2.52 -15.37
N ASN A 78 5.88 1.39 -15.29
CA ASN A 78 6.70 1.03 -14.14
C ASN A 78 7.78 2.07 -13.79
N LYS A 79 8.27 2.85 -14.77
CA LYS A 79 9.21 3.96 -14.51
C LYS A 79 8.52 5.12 -13.78
N TYR A 80 7.27 5.41 -14.11
CA TYR A 80 6.49 6.44 -13.44
C TYR A 80 6.04 6.01 -12.04
N ASP A 81 5.76 4.72 -11.83
CA ASP A 81 5.21 4.20 -10.57
C ASP A 81 6.03 4.58 -9.33
N MET A 82 7.36 4.58 -9.41
CA MET A 82 8.21 4.98 -8.29
C MET A 82 7.99 6.45 -7.89
N GLN A 83 7.90 7.35 -8.88
CA GLN A 83 7.66 8.77 -8.64
C GLN A 83 6.20 9.03 -8.22
N ALA A 84 5.25 8.37 -8.89
CA ALA A 84 3.83 8.48 -8.60
C ALA A 84 3.53 8.01 -7.17
N THR A 85 4.15 6.92 -6.72
CA THR A 85 3.99 6.40 -5.35
C THR A 85 4.34 7.44 -4.29
N PHE A 86 5.41 8.21 -4.48
CA PHE A 86 5.76 9.28 -3.55
C PHE A 86 4.70 10.38 -3.51
N LEU A 87 4.25 10.83 -4.68
CA LEU A 87 3.23 11.86 -4.85
C LEU A 87 1.86 11.42 -4.29
N VAL A 88 1.48 10.16 -4.50
CA VAL A 88 0.25 9.57 -3.96
C VAL A 88 0.25 9.60 -2.44
N ARG A 89 1.37 9.18 -1.81
CA ARG A 89 1.50 9.19 -0.34
C ARG A 89 1.48 10.62 0.22
N GLN A 90 2.07 11.57 -0.49
CA GLN A 90 1.97 12.99 -0.14
C GLN A 90 0.52 13.48 -0.22
N CYS A 91 -0.20 13.15 -1.30
CA CYS A 91 -1.63 13.48 -1.44
C CYS A 91 -2.48 12.89 -0.30
N TYR A 92 -2.22 11.65 0.12
CA TYR A 92 -2.89 11.05 1.30
C TYR A 92 -2.64 11.89 2.55
N TYR A 93 -1.39 12.27 2.80
CA TYR A 93 -1.02 13.10 3.94
C TYR A 93 -1.72 14.47 3.92
N ASP A 94 -1.76 15.11 2.75
CA ASP A 94 -2.40 16.42 2.54
C ASP A 94 -3.92 16.36 2.75
N LEU A 95 -4.56 15.22 2.44
CA LEU A 95 -5.96 14.95 2.76
C LEU A 95 -6.22 14.68 4.26
N GLY A 96 -5.18 14.73 5.10
CA GLY A 96 -5.25 14.54 6.55
C GLY A 96 -5.09 13.10 7.01
N TYR A 97 -4.67 12.17 6.14
CA TYR A 97 -4.37 10.80 6.55
C TYR A 97 -2.99 10.71 7.20
N ARG A 98 -2.83 9.73 8.09
CA ARG A 98 -1.55 9.34 8.69
C ARG A 98 -1.30 7.87 8.45
N PHE A 99 -0.05 7.52 8.18
CA PHE A 99 0.35 6.13 7.99
C PHE A 99 0.56 5.45 9.34
N ASN A 100 -0.37 4.58 9.74
CA ASN A 100 -0.40 3.92 11.05
C ASN A 100 -0.37 2.39 10.92
N ALA A 101 0.73 1.86 10.38
CA ALA A 101 0.94 0.42 10.30
C ALA A 101 1.46 -0.14 11.64
N PRO A 102 0.92 -1.28 12.12
CA PRO A 102 1.40 -1.91 13.35
C PRO A 102 2.78 -2.54 13.15
N ILE A 103 3.56 -2.64 14.23
CA ILE A 103 4.95 -3.10 14.13
C ILE A 103 5.08 -4.53 13.60
N HIS A 104 4.14 -5.42 13.93
CA HIS A 104 4.14 -6.79 13.41
C HIS A 104 3.99 -6.84 11.89
N TRP A 105 3.25 -5.89 11.30
CA TRP A 105 3.12 -5.77 9.85
C TRP A 105 4.44 -5.28 9.24
N CYS A 106 5.06 -4.26 9.84
CA CYS A 106 6.36 -3.75 9.40
C CYS A 106 7.48 -4.80 9.42
N LEU A 107 7.39 -5.80 10.32
CA LEU A 107 8.39 -6.86 10.50
C LEU A 107 8.04 -8.16 9.77
N ALA A 108 6.89 -8.24 9.09
CA ALA A 108 6.55 -9.42 8.31
C ALA A 108 7.53 -9.61 7.13
N GLN A 109 7.97 -10.84 6.93
CA GLN A 109 9.01 -11.20 5.94
C GLN A 109 8.44 -11.55 4.55
N ASP A 110 7.18 -11.23 4.30
CA ASP A 110 6.42 -11.64 3.11
C ASP A 110 6.31 -10.55 2.03
N GLY A 111 7.28 -9.62 1.99
CA GLY A 111 7.35 -8.56 0.98
C GLY A 111 8.20 -7.37 1.45
N ASP A 112 7.87 -6.18 0.93
CA ASP A 112 8.61 -4.93 1.19
C ASP A 112 8.10 -4.14 2.40
N ASN A 113 7.41 -4.79 3.34
CA ASN A 113 6.71 -4.09 4.43
C ASN A 113 7.63 -3.24 5.29
N SER A 114 8.82 -3.75 5.60
CA SER A 114 9.82 -3.00 6.38
C SER A 114 10.24 -1.72 5.66
N ARG A 115 10.52 -1.81 4.34
CA ARG A 115 10.85 -0.66 3.50
C ARG A 115 9.70 0.36 3.47
N ILE A 116 8.46 -0.11 3.23
CA ILE A 116 7.28 0.75 3.21
C ILE A 116 7.11 1.46 4.56
N CYS A 117 7.30 0.76 5.68
CA CYS A 117 7.21 1.40 7.00
C CYS A 117 8.26 2.49 7.19
N VAL A 118 9.52 2.23 6.80
CA VAL A 118 10.60 3.22 6.89
C VAL A 118 10.29 4.46 6.03
N GLU A 119 9.92 4.27 4.77
CA GLU A 119 9.61 5.35 3.83
C GLU A 119 8.45 6.24 4.30
N ASN A 120 7.48 5.66 5.01
CA ASN A 120 6.28 6.35 5.49
C ASN A 120 6.36 6.82 6.95
N MET A 121 7.50 6.65 7.64
CA MET A 121 7.66 7.15 9.02
C MET A 121 7.39 8.65 9.14
N LYS A 122 7.74 9.43 8.11
CA LYS A 122 7.49 10.87 8.05
C LYS A 122 6.00 11.25 8.05
N TYR A 123 5.11 10.34 7.68
CA TYR A 123 3.66 10.57 7.63
C TYR A 123 2.91 10.03 8.87
N ARG A 124 3.65 9.65 9.92
CA ARG A 124 3.06 9.15 11.18
C ARG A 124 2.53 10.26 12.10
N LYS A 125 2.98 11.51 11.91
CA LYS A 125 2.66 12.66 12.76
C LYS A 125 1.89 13.72 11.97
#